data_AF-A0A542LHA5-F1
#
_entry.id   AF-A0A542LHA5-F1
#
_cell.length_a   1.000
_cell.length_b   1.000
_cell.length_c   1.000
_cell.angle_alpha   90.00
_cell.angle_beta   90.00
_cell.angle_gamma   90.00
#
_symmetry.space_group_name_H-M   'P 1'
#
loop_
_entity.id
_entity.type
_entity.pdbx_description
1 polymer ?
#
loop_
_entity_poly.entity_id
_entity_poly.type
_entity_poly.pdbx_seq_one_letter_code
_entity_poly.pdbx_strand_id
1 'polypeptide(L)'
;MKAPTVNANAPGEGGAVFDRAGGPAVHKIVVCGAQNITDVCNELTIAGVALQSADGKTQLDTLRRALQYRGARGLNTYEGTAAGYLRLATRVKELRKSWDIYTLSEDVVGPDGLLHKRVARYVLRGRRQDLHAPARSLLPEVRP
;
A
#
# COMPACT_ATOMS: atom_id res chain seq x y z
N MET A 1 0.25 54.42 -20.71
CA MET A 1 -0.07 53.69 -19.47
C MET A 1 -0.45 52.27 -19.86
N LYS A 2 0.27 51.26 -19.35
CA LYS A 2 0.20 49.86 -19.81
C LYS A 2 -0.83 49.11 -18.96
N ALA A 3 -1.86 48.54 -19.58
CA ALA A 3 -2.86 47.70 -18.91
C ALA A 3 -2.27 46.33 -18.54
N PRO A 4 -2.63 45.73 -17.39
CA PRO A 4 -2.24 44.36 -17.07
C PRO A 4 -3.12 43.36 -17.85
N THR A 5 -2.46 42.47 -18.60
CA THR A 5 -3.05 41.31 -19.24
C THR A 5 -3.46 40.27 -18.20
N VAL A 6 -4.75 39.94 -18.16
CA VAL A 6 -5.30 38.84 -17.38
C VAL A 6 -4.86 37.50 -17.97
N ASN A 7 -4.22 36.67 -17.14
CA ASN A 7 -3.73 35.34 -17.51
C ASN A 7 -4.93 34.36 -17.49
N ALA A 8 -5.47 34.02 -18.66
CA ALA A 8 -6.68 33.22 -18.81
C ALA A 8 -6.40 31.70 -18.82
N ASN A 9 -5.88 31.16 -17.72
CA ASN A 9 -5.72 29.70 -17.53
C ASN A 9 -6.33 29.23 -16.22
N ALA A 10 -7.63 29.45 -16.06
CA ALA A 10 -8.45 28.66 -15.14
C ALA A 10 -9.32 27.73 -16.01
N PRO A 11 -9.16 26.40 -15.96
CA PRO A 11 -10.19 25.53 -16.50
C PRO A 11 -11.38 25.62 -15.55
N GLY A 12 -12.42 26.30 -16.04
CA GLY A 12 -13.75 26.27 -15.47
C GLY A 12 -14.31 24.86 -15.43
N GLU A 13 -15.26 24.69 -14.52
CA GLU A 13 -16.16 23.55 -14.34
C GLU A 13 -16.27 22.62 -15.56
N GLY A 14 -15.55 21.50 -15.48
CA GLY A 14 -15.62 20.40 -16.43
C GLY A 14 -15.62 19.09 -15.65
N GLY A 15 -16.67 18.84 -14.87
CA GLY A 15 -16.90 17.53 -14.26
C GLY A 15 -16.93 16.48 -15.36
N ALA A 16 -16.00 15.52 -15.30
CA ALA A 16 -15.92 14.46 -16.28
C ALA A 16 -17.27 13.73 -16.36
N VAL A 17 -17.88 13.74 -17.55
CA VAL A 17 -19.05 12.93 -17.87
C VAL A 17 -18.59 11.47 -17.81
N PHE A 18 -19.12 10.72 -16.85
CA PHE A 18 -18.93 9.28 -16.77
C PHE A 18 -19.74 8.64 -17.90
N ASP A 19 -19.12 8.40 -19.05
CA ASP A 19 -19.73 7.63 -20.13
C ASP A 19 -20.06 6.22 -19.64
N ARG A 20 -21.37 5.94 -19.56
CA ARG A 20 -21.94 4.64 -19.20
C ARG A 20 -21.83 3.70 -20.40
N ALA A 21 -20.72 3.00 -20.52
CA ALA A 21 -20.62 1.81 -21.35
C ALA A 21 -19.75 0.75 -20.65
N GLY A 22 -20.39 -0.27 -20.09
CA GLY A 22 -19.74 -1.37 -19.38
C GLY A 22 -19.58 -1.09 -17.89
N GLY A 23 -20.55 -1.52 -17.08
CA GLY A 23 -20.49 -1.35 -15.62
C GLY A 23 -19.19 -1.96 -15.08
N PRO A 24 -18.31 -1.17 -14.44
CA PRO A 24 -17.09 -1.72 -13.89
C PRO A 24 -17.48 -2.56 -12.68
N ALA A 25 -16.84 -3.72 -12.52
CA ALA A 25 -16.70 -4.33 -11.20
C ALA A 25 -16.34 -3.19 -10.23
N VAL A 26 -17.09 -3.06 -9.13
CA VAL A 26 -16.96 -1.94 -8.20
C VAL A 26 -15.57 -2.01 -7.55
N HIS A 27 -14.56 -1.48 -8.23
CA HIS A 27 -13.21 -1.35 -7.72
C HIS A 27 -13.29 -0.26 -6.65
N LYS A 28 -13.21 -0.70 -5.39
CA LYS A 28 -13.26 0.22 -4.25
C LYS A 28 -12.07 1.18 -4.36
N ILE A 29 -12.36 2.45 -4.61
CA ILE A 29 -11.37 3.52 -4.57
C ILE A 29 -10.97 3.74 -3.11
N VAL A 30 -9.67 3.69 -2.83
CA VAL A 30 -9.12 3.94 -1.49
C VAL A 30 -8.75 5.41 -1.38
N VAL A 31 -9.23 6.09 -0.34
CA VAL A 31 -8.91 7.50 -0.12
C VAL A 31 -7.72 7.61 0.81
N CYS A 32 -6.54 7.93 0.28
CA CYS A 32 -5.32 8.20 1.03
C CYS A 32 -5.12 9.71 1.25
N GLY A 33 -6.15 10.36 1.77
CA GLY A 33 -6.05 11.75 2.25
C GLY A 33 -5.24 11.85 3.55
N ALA A 34 -5.00 13.09 4.00
CA ALA A 34 -4.20 13.37 5.20
C ALA A 34 -4.69 12.59 6.43
N GLN A 35 -6.01 12.51 6.65
CA GLN A 35 -6.58 11.76 7.78
C GLN A 35 -6.25 10.26 7.73
N ASN A 36 -6.48 9.60 6.60
CA ASN A 36 -6.19 8.17 6.46
C ASN A 36 -4.70 7.88 6.65
N ILE A 37 -3.85 8.74 6.10
CA ILE A 37 -2.40 8.67 6.31
C ILE A 37 -2.04 8.79 7.80
N THR A 38 -2.60 9.78 8.49
CA THR A 38 -2.40 9.97 9.93
C THR A 38 -2.89 8.77 10.73
N ASP A 39 -4.03 8.20 10.37
CA ASP A 39 -4.60 7.01 11.02
C ASP A 39 -3.66 5.79 10.86
N VAL A 40 -3.13 5.57 9.66
CA VAL A 40 -2.15 4.51 9.39
C VAL A 40 -0.89 4.72 10.23
N CYS A 41 -0.34 5.94 10.26
CA CYS A 41 0.86 6.24 11.04
C CYS A 41 0.63 6.06 12.54
N ASN A 42 -0.51 6.51 13.06
CA ASN A 42 -0.90 6.35 14.46
C ASN A 42 -1.07 4.87 14.81
N GLU A 43 -1.75 4.11 13.96
CA GLU A 43 -1.94 2.67 14.13
C GLU A 43 -0.60 1.94 14.25
N LEU A 44 0.34 2.21 13.33
CA LEU A 44 1.68 1.59 13.37
C LEU A 44 2.48 2.03 14.60
N THR A 45 2.31 3.28 15.05
CA THR A 45 2.97 3.81 16.25
C THR A 45 2.43 3.14 17.51
N ILE A 46 1.11 3.06 17.67
CA ILE A 46 0.45 2.40 18.80
C ILE A 46 0.84 0.92 18.86
N ALA A 47 0.94 0.25 17.71
CA ALA A 47 1.38 -1.14 17.62
C ALA A 47 2.90 -1.33 17.83
N GLY A 48 3.68 -0.26 18.04
CA GLY A 48 5.13 -0.34 18.25
C GLY A 48 5.93 -0.78 17.01
N VAL A 49 5.35 -0.62 15.82
CA VAL A 49 5.94 -1.02 14.53
C VAL A 49 6.12 0.17 13.57
N ALA A 50 6.04 1.39 14.07
CA ALA A 50 6.36 2.60 13.32
C ALA A 50 7.87 2.68 13.04
N LEU A 51 8.22 3.30 11.92
CA LEU A 51 9.60 3.48 11.54
C LEU A 51 10.27 4.52 12.45
N GLN A 52 11.26 4.08 13.23
CA GLN A 52 11.99 4.94 14.18
C GLN A 52 13.34 5.43 13.65
N SER A 53 13.87 4.82 12.58
CA SER A 53 15.19 5.15 12.04
C SER A 53 15.22 4.99 10.51
N ALA A 54 15.99 5.85 9.85
CA ALA A 54 16.19 5.83 8.40
C ALA A 54 17.28 4.83 7.94
N ASP A 55 17.93 4.13 8.87
CA ASP A 55 18.90 3.07 8.53
C ASP A 55 18.22 1.97 7.70
N GLY A 56 18.84 1.57 6.58
CA GLY A 56 18.23 0.66 5.60
C GLY A 56 17.89 -0.73 6.15
N LYS A 57 18.71 -1.27 7.08
CA LYS A 57 18.45 -2.56 7.71
C LYS A 57 17.30 -2.46 8.71
N THR A 58 17.27 -1.38 9.48
CA THR A 58 16.18 -1.05 10.41
C THR A 58 14.87 -0.81 9.66
N GLN A 59 14.91 -0.14 8.51
CA GLN A 59 13.75 0.07 7.62
C GLN A 59 13.16 -1.25 7.12
N LEU A 60 13.98 -2.22 6.73
CA LEU A 60 13.49 -3.51 6.22
C LEU A 60 12.82 -4.33 7.31
N ASP A 61 13.41 -4.44 8.50
CA ASP A 61 12.78 -5.20 9.59
C ASP A 61 11.50 -4.50 10.08
N THR A 62 11.49 -3.17 10.15
CA THR A 62 10.29 -2.41 10.51
C THR A 62 9.18 -2.60 9.46
N LEU A 63 9.49 -2.52 8.17
CA LEU A 63 8.52 -2.77 7.09
C LEU A 63 7.94 -4.18 7.18
N ARG A 64 8.78 -5.18 7.45
CA ARG A 64 8.31 -6.56 7.66
C ARG A 64 7.33 -6.63 8.83
N ARG A 65 7.65 -6.03 9.98
CA ARG A 65 6.78 -6.03 11.16
C ARG A 65 5.46 -5.29 10.88
N ALA A 66 5.52 -4.15 10.19
CA ALA A 66 4.33 -3.39 9.81
C ALA A 66 3.41 -4.19 8.88
N LEU A 67 3.96 -4.85 7.85
CA LEU A 67 3.18 -5.71 6.96
C LEU A 67 2.62 -6.94 7.68
N GLN A 68 3.39 -7.52 8.61
CA GLN A 68 2.94 -8.65 9.43
C GLN A 68 1.77 -8.25 10.35
N TYR A 69 1.89 -7.10 11.01
CA TYR A 69 0.85 -6.56 11.89
C TYR A 69 -0.43 -6.21 11.11
N ARG A 70 -0.30 -5.56 9.94
CA ARG A 70 -1.46 -5.21 9.11
C ARG A 70 -2.10 -6.42 8.41
N GLY A 71 -1.35 -7.51 8.25
CA GLY A 71 -1.83 -8.75 7.64
C GLY A 71 -2.47 -8.49 6.28
N ALA A 72 -3.71 -8.97 6.09
CA ALA A 72 -4.45 -8.82 4.84
C ALA A 72 -4.70 -7.36 4.42
N ARG A 73 -4.70 -6.40 5.35
CA ARG A 73 -4.84 -4.97 5.02
C ARG A 73 -3.61 -4.45 4.29
N GLY A 74 -2.42 -4.99 4.60
CA GLY A 74 -1.17 -4.60 3.96
C GLY A 74 -0.87 -3.10 3.99
N LEU A 75 0.04 -2.67 3.13
CA LEU A 75 0.34 -1.25 2.91
C LEU A 75 0.39 -0.96 1.41
N ASN A 76 -0.27 0.09 0.98
CA ASN A 76 -0.10 0.61 -0.36
C ASN A 76 1.06 1.60 -0.46
N THR A 77 1.41 1.98 -1.69
CA THR A 77 2.52 2.90 -1.95
C THR A 77 2.38 4.22 -1.19
N TYR A 78 1.20 4.82 -1.15
CA TYR A 78 0.97 6.10 -0.46
C TYR A 78 1.03 5.95 1.06
N GLU A 79 0.34 4.95 1.62
CA GLU A 79 0.39 4.61 3.04
C GLU A 79 1.83 4.35 3.50
N GLY A 80 2.59 3.55 2.74
CA GLY A 80 3.97 3.22 3.09
C GLY A 80 4.93 4.39 2.95
N THR A 81 4.80 5.21 1.89
CA THR A 81 5.59 6.44 1.76
C THR A 81 5.31 7.39 2.91
N ALA A 82 4.04 7.56 3.29
CA ALA A 82 3.68 8.45 4.39
C ALA A 82 4.10 7.91 5.77
N ALA A 83 4.14 6.58 5.95
CA ALA A 83 4.73 5.94 7.12
C ALA A 83 6.27 6.01 7.17
N GLY A 84 6.91 6.77 6.27
CA GLY A 84 8.35 7.03 6.27
C GLY A 84 9.18 6.03 5.47
N TYR A 85 8.57 5.03 4.82
CA TYR A 85 9.30 4.07 4.00
C TYR A 85 9.69 4.68 2.65
N LEU A 86 10.92 5.20 2.58
CA LEU A 86 11.51 5.67 1.34
C LEU A 86 11.66 4.50 0.35
N ARG A 87 11.24 4.73 -0.91
CA ARG A 87 11.31 3.74 -2.00
C ARG A 87 10.70 2.39 -1.60
N LEU A 88 9.46 2.41 -1.08
CA LEU A 88 8.74 1.23 -0.60
C LEU A 88 8.85 0.02 -1.55
N ALA A 89 8.67 0.21 -2.85
CA ALA A 89 8.78 -0.86 -3.84
C ALA A 89 10.15 -1.55 -3.85
N THR A 90 11.24 -0.77 -3.69
CA THR A 90 12.60 -1.31 -3.56
C THR A 90 12.76 -2.12 -2.28
N ARG A 91 12.24 -1.62 -1.16
CA ARG A 91 12.28 -2.33 0.13
C ARG A 91 11.47 -3.62 0.12
N VAL A 92 10.31 -3.62 -0.54
CA VAL A 92 9.52 -4.85 -0.77
C VAL A 92 10.28 -5.83 -1.64
N LYS A 93 10.97 -5.39 -2.70
CA LYS A 93 11.82 -6.25 -3.54
C LYS A 93 12.94 -6.91 -2.72
N GLU A 94 13.53 -6.20 -1.77
CA GLU A 94 14.53 -6.75 -0.84
C GLU A 94 13.92 -7.78 0.11
N LEU A 95 12.76 -7.49 0.72
CA LEU A 95 12.06 -8.44 1.61
C LEU A 95 11.63 -9.72 0.90
N ARG A 96 11.26 -9.63 -0.38
CA ARG A 96 10.87 -10.79 -1.21
C ARG A 96 11.95 -11.86 -1.33
N LYS A 97 13.20 -11.56 -1.01
CA LYS A 97 14.27 -12.57 -0.96
C LYS A 97 13.99 -13.65 0.08
N SER A 98 13.37 -13.31 1.21
CA SER A 98 13.12 -14.23 2.33
C SER A 98 11.63 -14.42 2.67
N TRP A 99 10.78 -13.49 2.23
CA TRP A 99 9.36 -13.45 2.55
C TRP A 99 8.51 -13.54 1.29
N ASP A 100 7.33 -14.16 1.41
CA ASP A 100 6.34 -14.10 0.34
C ASP A 100 5.45 -12.87 0.53
N ILE A 101 5.48 -11.98 -0.45
CA ILE A 101 4.72 -10.72 -0.45
C ILE A 101 3.93 -10.63 -1.74
N TYR A 102 2.62 -10.68 -1.60
CA TYR A 102 1.69 -10.51 -2.69
C TYR A 102 1.46 -9.03 -2.99
N THR A 103 1.26 -8.71 -4.27
CA THR A 103 0.94 -7.34 -4.71
C THR A 103 -0.44 -7.33 -5.36
N LEU A 104 -1.31 -6.51 -4.81
CA LEU A 104 -2.60 -6.16 -5.38
C LEU A 104 -2.48 -4.80 -6.09
N SER A 105 -3.30 -4.59 -7.11
CA SER A 105 -3.49 -3.27 -7.72
C SER A 105 -4.80 -2.68 -7.23
N GLU A 106 -4.78 -1.43 -6.78
CA GLU A 106 -5.95 -0.67 -6.35
C GLU A 106 -5.89 0.77 -6.87
N ASP A 107 -7.05 1.40 -7.00
CA ASP A 107 -7.13 2.81 -7.37
C ASP A 107 -7.19 3.66 -6.09
N VAL A 108 -6.34 4.67 -5.99
CA VAL A 108 -6.13 5.46 -4.77
C VAL A 108 -6.30 6.94 -5.07
N VAL A 109 -7.07 7.65 -4.26
CA VAL A 109 -7.02 9.13 -4.23
C VAL A 109 -5.87 9.53 -3.33
N GLY A 110 -4.86 10.18 -3.88
CA GLY A 110 -3.66 10.60 -3.16
C GLY A 110 -3.90 11.81 -2.25
N PRO A 111 -2.88 12.23 -1.49
CA PRO A 111 -2.95 13.44 -0.67
C PRO A 111 -3.09 14.73 -1.49
N ASP A 112 -2.77 14.66 -2.79
CA ASP A 112 -2.99 15.71 -3.78
C ASP A 112 -4.45 15.83 -4.23
N GLY A 113 -5.33 14.93 -3.77
CA GLY A 113 -6.74 14.87 -4.19
C GLY A 113 -6.94 14.26 -5.58
N LEU A 114 -5.88 13.76 -6.24
CA LEU A 114 -5.96 13.17 -7.57
C LEU A 114 -6.14 11.64 -7.49
N LEU A 115 -6.85 11.08 -8.47
CA LEU A 115 -7.03 9.64 -8.60
C LEU A 115 -5.82 9.01 -9.30
N HIS A 116 -5.11 8.14 -8.60
CA HIS A 116 -3.98 7.36 -9.08
C HIS A 116 -4.42 5.91 -9.31
N LYS A 117 -4.35 5.45 -10.56
CA LYS A 117 -4.80 4.11 -10.94
C LYS A 117 -3.73 3.05 -10.69
N ARG A 118 -4.17 1.84 -10.35
CA ARG A 118 -3.31 0.64 -10.21
C ARG A 118 -2.12 0.81 -9.25
N VAL A 119 -2.31 1.57 -8.19
CA VAL A 119 -1.36 1.68 -7.07
C VAL A 119 -1.15 0.30 -6.45
N ALA A 120 0.10 -0.01 -6.12
CA ALA A 120 0.46 -1.29 -5.53
C ALA A 120 0.12 -1.33 -4.04
N ARG A 121 -0.62 -2.36 -3.61
CA ARG A 121 -0.80 -2.77 -2.21
C ARG A 121 -0.02 -4.04 -1.94
N TYR A 122 0.83 -4.01 -0.92
CA TYR A 122 1.72 -5.10 -0.54
C TYR A 122 1.18 -5.83 0.69
N VAL A 123 1.04 -7.15 0.59
CA VAL A 123 0.49 -8.01 1.65
C VAL A 123 1.49 -9.13 1.94
N LEU A 124 1.94 -9.23 3.19
CA LEU A 124 2.82 -10.32 3.63
C LEU A 124 2.00 -11.60 3.83
N ARG A 125 2.35 -12.68 3.11
CA ARG A 125 1.68 -13.99 3.23
C ARG A 125 2.35 -14.93 4.22
N GLY A 126 3.66 -14.76 4.42
CA GLY A 126 4.44 -15.60 5.34
C GLY A 126 5.90 -15.68 4.92
N ARG A 127 6.67 -16.53 5.60
CA ARG A 127 8.04 -16.84 5.15
C ARG A 127 7.94 -17.67 3.88
N ARG A 128 8.83 -17.39 2.94
CA ARG A 128 8.84 -18.10 1.65
C ARG A 128 9.14 -19.59 1.81
N GLN A 129 9.94 -19.93 2.83
CA GLN A 129 10.37 -21.30 3.14
C GLN A 129 9.19 -22.16 3.62
N ASP A 130 8.30 -21.57 4.43
CA ASP A 130 7.16 -22.27 5.04
C ASP A 130 6.07 -22.61 4.01
N LEU A 131 5.99 -21.85 2.90
CA LEU A 131 5.03 -22.07 1.82
C LEU A 131 5.43 -23.21 0.88
N HIS A 132 6.71 -23.58 0.83
CA HIS A 132 7.22 -24.69 0.04
C HIS A 132 7.42 -25.97 0.87
N ALA A 133 7.14 -25.93 2.18
CA ALA A 133 7.11 -27.14 2.97
C ALA A 133 5.97 -28.04 2.43
N PRO A 134 6.25 -29.31 2.08
CA PRO A 134 5.19 -30.22 1.66
C PRO A 134 4.17 -30.31 2.80
N ALA A 135 2.89 -30.16 2.46
CA ALA A 135 1.79 -30.33 3.41
C ALA A 135 2.00 -31.67 4.11
N ARG A 136 2.39 -31.62 5.39
CA ARG A 136 2.65 -32.81 6.19
C ARG A 136 1.32 -33.54 6.27
N SER A 137 1.20 -34.67 5.55
CA SER A 137 -0.01 -35.47 5.53
C SER A 137 -0.29 -35.94 6.95
N LEU A 138 -1.28 -35.32 7.57
CA LEU A 138 -1.90 -35.80 8.80
C LEU A 138 -2.74 -37.04 8.44
N LEU A 139 -2.09 -38.13 8.07
CA LEU A 139 -2.71 -39.44 8.14
C LEU A 139 -2.61 -39.88 9.61
N PRO A 140 -3.73 -40.18 10.29
CA PRO A 140 -3.65 -40.77 11.61
C PRO A 140 -2.96 -42.14 11.47
N GLU A 141 -1.87 -42.36 12.22
CA GLU A 141 -1.34 -43.70 12.47
C GLU A 141 -2.44 -44.52 13.11
N VAL A 142 -3.14 -45.34 12.31
CA VAL A 142 -3.92 -46.45 12.84
C VAL A 142 -2.90 -47.52 13.22
N ARG A 143 -2.55 -47.58 14.50
CA ARG A 143 -1.75 -48.68 15.06
C ARG A 143 -2.62 -49.94 15.19
N PRO A 144 -2.02 -51.13 14.99
CA PRO A 144 -2.72 -52.42 14.94
C PRO A 144 -3.35 -52.83 16.28
#